data_AF-A0A2J6R093-F1
#
_entry.id   AF-A0A2J6R093-F1
#
_cell.length_a   1.000
_cell.length_b   1.000
_cell.length_c   1.000
_cell.angle_alpha   90.00
_cell.angle_beta   90.00
_cell.angle_gamma   90.00
#
_symmetry.space_group_name_H-M   'P 1'
#
loop_
_entity.id
_entity.type
_entity.pdbx_description
1 polymer ?
#
loop_
_entity_poly.entity_id
_entity_poly.type
_entity_poly.pdbx_seq_one_letter_code
_entity_poly.pdbx_strand_id
1 'polypeptide(L)'
;PPLITMHLGTNDIAQKSDKTTDIIAAFTTLVRVMRDSNPNMKIIVAQIIPCSVGSYTSQITPLNAAIPAWAAGLSTTNSPIWVVDQYTGMSSMDLRDGVHPNTSGDTKMAAKWYPALVNAL
;
A
#
# COMPACT_ATOMS: atom_id res chain seq x y z
N PRO A 1 14.39 -2.70 15.12
CA PRO A 1 13.67 -1.43 14.80
C PRO A 1 12.19 -1.73 14.61
N PRO A 2 11.27 -0.79 14.93
CA PRO A 2 9.87 -0.96 14.59
C PRO A 2 9.71 -1.06 13.07
N LEU A 3 8.82 -1.97 12.66
CA LEU A 3 8.45 -2.22 11.27
C LEU A 3 6.96 -1.89 11.13
N ILE A 4 6.62 -1.04 10.16
CA ILE A 4 5.23 -0.71 9.83
C ILE A 4 4.89 -1.18 8.42
N THR A 5 3.74 -1.83 8.28
CA THR A 5 3.13 -2.13 6.99
C THR A 5 1.98 -1.17 6.70
N MET A 6 1.93 -0.60 5.50
CA MET A 6 0.88 0.30 5.05
C MET A 6 0.14 -0.29 3.84
N HIS A 7 -1.18 -0.41 3.96
CA HIS A 7 -2.09 -0.71 2.84
C HIS A 7 -3.31 0.21 2.97
N LEU A 8 -3.16 1.42 2.44
CA LEU A 8 -4.08 2.55 2.62
C LEU A 8 -4.39 3.18 1.26
N GLY A 9 -5.55 3.81 1.08
CA GLY A 9 -5.91 4.50 -0.17
C GLY A 9 -7.23 4.04 -0.79
N THR A 10 -7.70 2.80 -0.52
CA THR A 10 -8.99 2.32 -1.03
C THR A 10 -10.15 3.21 -0.59
N ASN A 11 -10.18 3.60 0.70
CA ASN A 11 -11.26 4.42 1.25
C ASN A 11 -11.13 5.90 0.85
N ASP A 12 -9.91 6.40 0.70
CA ASP A 12 -9.64 7.75 0.23
C ASP A 12 -10.19 7.92 -1.20
N ILE A 13 -9.99 6.92 -2.06
CA ILE A 13 -10.61 6.86 -3.40
C ILE A 13 -12.13 6.66 -3.31
N ALA A 14 -12.57 5.58 -2.65
CA ALA A 14 -13.96 5.12 -2.77
C ALA A 14 -14.97 5.98 -2.01
N GLN A 15 -14.59 6.52 -0.85
CA GLN A 15 -15.50 7.24 0.04
C GLN A 15 -15.27 8.75 0.03
N LYS A 16 -14.03 9.20 -0.19
CA LYS A 16 -13.69 10.63 -0.16
C LYS A 16 -13.48 11.23 -1.56
N SER A 17 -13.31 10.40 -2.58
CA SER A 17 -12.95 10.85 -3.94
C SER A 17 -11.63 11.64 -3.98
N ASP A 18 -10.69 11.29 -3.09
CA ASP A 18 -9.37 11.92 -3.02
C ASP A 18 -8.56 11.61 -4.28
N LYS A 19 -7.78 12.61 -4.73
CA LYS A 19 -6.89 12.42 -5.89
C LYS A 19 -5.62 11.69 -5.46
N THR A 20 -4.97 11.01 -6.41
CA THR A 20 -3.67 10.37 -6.19
C THR A 20 -2.65 11.30 -5.54
N THR A 21 -2.61 12.58 -5.94
CA THR A 21 -1.69 13.57 -5.36
C THR A 21 -1.92 13.80 -3.88
N ASP A 22 -3.18 13.82 -3.45
CA ASP A 22 -3.58 14.10 -2.07
C ASP A 22 -3.25 12.89 -1.18
N ILE A 23 -3.50 11.68 -1.69
CA ILE A 23 -3.16 10.43 -1.01
C ILE A 23 -1.63 10.29 -0.84
N ILE A 24 -0.84 10.59 -1.87
CA ILE A 24 0.63 10.56 -1.80
C ILE A 24 1.17 11.62 -0.82
N ALA A 25 0.56 12.81 -0.77
CA ALA A 25 0.90 13.83 0.22
C ALA A 25 0.58 13.34 1.66
N ALA A 26 -0.55 12.64 1.85
CA ALA A 26 -0.92 12.02 3.12
C ALA A 26 0.08 10.92 3.53
N PHE A 27 0.52 10.06 2.61
CA PHE A 27 1.55 9.06 2.89
C PHE A 27 2.87 9.72 3.31
N THR A 28 3.25 10.82 2.66
CA THR A 28 4.46 11.59 3.03
C THR A 28 4.36 12.14 4.45
N THR A 29 3.19 12.69 4.81
CA THR A 29 2.92 13.14 6.18
C THR A 29 3.04 12.00 7.19
N LEU A 30 2.50 10.83 6.86
CA LEU A 30 2.55 9.67 7.74
C LEU A 30 4.00 9.19 7.95
N VAL A 31 4.79 9.08 6.87
CA VAL A 31 6.22 8.73 6.95
C VAL A 31 6.99 9.73 7.81
N ARG A 32 6.72 11.04 7.66
CA ARG A 32 7.32 12.08 8.52
C ARG A 32 7.01 11.83 9.99
N VAL A 33 5.72 11.66 10.35
CA VAL A 33 5.30 11.42 11.73
C VAL A 33 5.93 10.13 12.30
N MET A 34 6.00 9.06 11.50
CA MET A 34 6.68 7.82 11.91
C MET A 34 8.16 8.08 12.22
N ARG A 35 8.87 8.82 11.37
CA ARG A 35 10.30 9.12 11.53
C ARG A 35 10.59 10.12 12.65
N ASP A 36 9.68 11.05 12.90
CA ASP A 36 9.74 11.96 14.05
C ASP A 36 9.66 11.17 15.37
N SER A 37 8.87 10.09 15.39
CA SER A 37 8.81 9.18 16.55
C SER A 37 10.02 8.24 16.67
N ASN A 38 10.56 7.76 15.54
CA ASN A 38 11.74 6.93 15.49
C ASN A 38 12.46 7.10 14.13
N PRO A 39 13.66 7.70 14.10
CA PRO A 39 14.37 7.97 12.84
C PRO A 39 14.85 6.70 12.12
N ASN A 40 14.81 5.54 12.77
CA ASN A 40 15.20 4.24 12.23
C ASN A 40 14.00 3.37 11.82
N MET A 41 12.84 3.98 11.55
CA MET A 41 11.63 3.26 11.16
C MET A 41 11.84 2.45 9.87
N LYS A 42 11.49 1.17 9.89
CA LYS A 42 11.41 0.34 8.69
C LYS A 42 9.96 0.35 8.18
N ILE A 43 9.75 0.60 6.88
CA ILE A 43 8.40 0.80 6.33
C ILE A 43 8.21 -0.09 5.11
N ILE A 44 7.07 -0.78 5.02
CA ILE A 44 6.65 -1.50 3.82
C ILE A 44 5.31 -0.92 3.38
N VAL A 45 5.22 -0.43 2.15
CA VAL A 45 4.01 0.15 1.58
C VAL A 45 3.50 -0.74 0.46
N ALA A 46 2.23 -1.09 0.48
CA ALA A 46 1.62 -1.90 -0.56
C ALA A 46 1.04 -1.01 -1.67
N GLN A 47 1.23 -1.43 -2.92
CA GLN A 47 0.25 -1.11 -3.97
C GLN A 47 -1.09 -1.73 -3.55
N ILE A 48 -2.19 -1.08 -3.88
CA ILE A 48 -3.53 -1.42 -3.42
C ILE A 48 -4.12 -2.51 -4.28
N ILE A 49 -4.84 -3.45 -3.66
CA ILE A 49 -5.58 -4.50 -4.34
C ILE A 49 -6.68 -3.93 -5.25
N PRO A 50 -7.17 -4.67 -6.27
CA PRO A 50 -8.31 -4.22 -7.08
C PRO A 50 -9.56 -3.95 -6.24
N CYS A 51 -10.42 -3.05 -6.72
CA CYS A 51 -11.73 -2.76 -6.14
C CYS A 51 -12.78 -2.81 -7.25
N SER A 52 -13.62 -3.85 -7.26
CA SER A 52 -14.61 -4.11 -8.31
C SER A 52 -15.93 -3.38 -8.10
N VAL A 53 -16.01 -2.50 -7.09
CA VAL A 53 -17.14 -1.58 -6.92
C VAL A 53 -16.94 -0.35 -7.80
N GLY A 54 -17.96 -0.01 -8.59
CA GLY A 54 -17.94 1.16 -9.46
C GLY A 54 -16.75 1.19 -10.41
N SER A 55 -16.12 2.37 -10.55
CA SER A 55 -14.92 2.58 -11.38
C SER A 55 -13.64 2.69 -10.55
N TYR A 56 -13.64 2.25 -9.28
CA TYR A 56 -12.52 2.53 -8.37
C TYR A 56 -11.21 1.85 -8.79
N THR A 57 -11.23 0.70 -9.48
CA THR A 57 -10.01 0.07 -10.02
C THR A 57 -9.24 1.00 -10.97
N SER A 58 -9.93 1.79 -11.81
CA SER A 58 -9.25 2.73 -12.72
C SER A 58 -8.64 3.93 -11.99
N GLN A 59 -9.11 4.25 -10.78
CA GLN A 59 -8.55 5.29 -9.92
C GLN A 59 -7.42 4.75 -9.01
N ILE A 60 -7.49 3.47 -8.64
CA ILE A 60 -6.43 2.76 -7.91
C ILE A 60 -5.17 2.60 -8.78
N THR A 61 -5.33 2.36 -10.08
CA THR A 61 -4.20 2.11 -10.98
C THR A 61 -3.18 3.28 -11.01
N PRO A 62 -3.60 4.56 -11.15
CA PRO A 62 -2.72 5.71 -10.98
C PRO A 62 -2.02 5.80 -9.62
N LEU A 63 -2.72 5.51 -8.52
CA LEU A 63 -2.12 5.47 -7.19
C LEU A 63 -1.03 4.40 -7.12
N ASN A 64 -1.32 3.20 -7.60
CA ASN A 64 -0.36 2.09 -7.65
C ASN A 64 0.87 2.43 -8.51
N ALA A 65 0.70 3.17 -9.61
CA ALA A 65 1.82 3.62 -10.44
C ALA A 65 2.70 4.67 -9.75
N ALA A 66 2.12 5.51 -8.87
CA ALA A 66 2.85 6.55 -8.15
C ALA A 66 3.67 6.02 -6.95
N ILE A 67 3.18 4.99 -6.27
CA ILE A 67 3.77 4.46 -5.03
C ILE A 67 5.26 4.09 -5.18
N PRO A 68 5.72 3.37 -6.22
CA PRO A 68 7.14 2.99 -6.34
C PRO A 68 8.10 4.19 -6.39
N ALA A 69 7.81 5.18 -7.23
CA ALA A 69 8.64 6.37 -7.35
C ALA A 69 8.61 7.22 -6.07
N TRP A 70 7.44 7.35 -5.45
CA TRP A 70 7.30 8.04 -4.17
C TRP A 70 8.11 7.36 -3.05
N ALA A 71 7.99 6.03 -2.91
CA ALA A 71 8.72 5.27 -1.89
C ALA A 71 10.23 5.38 -2.09
N ALA A 72 10.71 5.25 -3.34
CA ALA A 72 12.11 5.41 -3.68
C ALA A 72 12.63 6.82 -3.34
N GLY A 73 11.86 7.87 -3.61
CA GLY A 73 12.23 9.26 -3.32
C GLY A 73 12.32 9.59 -1.82
N LEU A 74 11.69 8.80 -0.94
CA LEU A 74 11.73 9.00 0.51
C LEU A 74 12.57 7.96 1.26
N SER A 75 12.98 6.86 0.61
CA SER A 75 13.73 5.79 1.24
C SER A 75 15.16 6.23 1.59
N THR A 76 15.66 5.83 2.76
CA THR A 76 17.04 6.09 3.18
C THR A 76 17.65 4.82 3.78
N THR A 77 18.98 4.78 3.94
CA THR A 77 19.67 3.65 4.57
C THR A 77 19.17 3.39 6.00
N ASN A 78 18.90 4.44 6.78
CA ASN A 78 18.48 4.31 8.19
C ASN A 78 16.98 4.06 8.34
N SER A 79 16.16 4.52 7.39
CA SER A 79 14.72 4.33 7.37
C SER A 79 14.26 3.88 5.98
N PRO A 80 14.53 2.61 5.62
CA PRO A 80 14.17 2.08 4.31
C PRO A 80 12.65 1.97 4.14
N ILE A 81 12.20 2.23 2.92
CA ILE A 81 10.83 2.02 2.47
C ILE A 81 10.86 0.98 1.34
N TRP A 82 10.15 -0.13 1.53
CA TRP A 82 9.94 -1.16 0.50
C TRP A 82 8.52 -1.12 -0.04
N VAL A 83 8.35 -1.54 -1.29
CA VAL A 83 7.03 -1.63 -1.94
C VAL A 83 6.64 -3.09 -2.13
N VAL A 84 5.39 -3.42 -1.80
CA VAL A 84 4.79 -4.74 -2.06
C VAL A 84 3.68 -4.58 -3.09
N ASP A 85 3.81 -5.28 -4.20
CA ASP A 85 2.75 -5.37 -5.20
C ASP A 85 1.67 -6.35 -4.73
N GLN A 86 0.57 -5.80 -4.17
CA GLN A 86 -0.64 -6.57 -3.86
C GLN A 86 -1.65 -6.57 -5.00
N TYR A 87 -1.41 -5.85 -6.10
CA TYR A 87 -2.37 -5.74 -7.20
C TYR A 87 -2.22 -6.91 -8.18
N THR A 88 -0.99 -7.19 -8.61
CA THR A 88 -0.73 -8.19 -9.65
C THR A 88 -1.08 -9.61 -9.18
N GLY A 89 -1.99 -10.26 -9.90
CA GLY A 89 -2.45 -11.62 -9.61
C GLY A 89 -3.70 -11.70 -8.72
N MET A 90 -4.21 -10.56 -8.26
CA MET A 90 -5.53 -10.43 -7.62
C MET A 90 -6.61 -10.17 -8.68
N SER A 91 -7.81 -10.67 -8.42
CA SER A 91 -8.98 -10.53 -9.29
C SER A 91 -10.25 -10.28 -8.47
N SER A 92 -11.37 -9.98 -9.13
CA SER A 92 -12.67 -9.83 -8.44
C SER A 92 -13.13 -11.12 -7.72
N MET A 93 -12.71 -12.30 -8.19
CA MET A 93 -13.01 -13.58 -7.52
C MET A 93 -12.30 -13.73 -6.17
N ASP A 94 -11.26 -12.93 -5.93
CA ASP A 94 -10.53 -12.92 -4.67
C ASP A 94 -11.16 -11.95 -3.64
N LEU A 95 -12.28 -11.31 -3.98
CA LEU A 95 -12.98 -10.33 -3.14
C LEU A 95 -14.34 -10.88 -2.69
N ARG A 96 -14.71 -10.67 -1.43
CA ARG A 96 -16.00 -11.15 -0.88
C ARG A 96 -17.18 -10.21 -1.14
N ASP A 97 -16.90 -8.91 -1.25
CA ASP A 97 -17.89 -7.84 -1.43
C ASP A 97 -17.48 -6.86 -2.54
N GLY A 98 -16.49 -7.25 -3.34
CA GLY A 98 -15.89 -6.42 -4.38
C GLY A 98 -14.90 -5.36 -3.88
N VAL A 99 -14.62 -5.30 -2.57
CA VAL A 99 -13.61 -4.40 -1.98
C VAL A 99 -12.60 -5.19 -1.17
N HIS A 100 -13.09 -6.05 -0.28
CA HIS A 100 -12.26 -6.73 0.69
C HIS A 100 -11.94 -8.16 0.26
N PRO A 101 -10.74 -8.67 0.58
CA PRO A 101 -10.34 -10.02 0.21
C PRO A 101 -11.24 -11.09 0.88
N ASN A 102 -11.41 -12.20 0.18
CA ASN A 102 -11.88 -13.47 0.75
C ASN A 102 -10.68 -14.38 1.05
N THR A 103 -10.90 -15.65 1.44
CA THR A 103 -9.82 -16.58 1.77
C THR A 103 -8.77 -16.76 0.67
N SER A 104 -9.17 -16.77 -0.61
CA SER A 104 -8.23 -16.80 -1.74
C SER A 104 -7.40 -15.52 -1.80
N GLY A 105 -8.05 -14.37 -1.70
CA GLY A 105 -7.39 -13.05 -1.65
C GLY A 105 -6.43 -12.92 -0.48
N ASP A 106 -6.83 -13.32 0.72
CA ASP A 106 -5.99 -13.29 1.92
C ASP A 106 -4.73 -14.14 1.73
N THR A 107 -4.88 -15.34 1.14
CA THR A 107 -3.76 -16.24 0.84
C THR A 107 -2.77 -15.60 -0.13
N LYS A 108 -3.27 -14.98 -1.20
CA LYS A 108 -2.43 -14.25 -2.17
C LYS A 108 -1.73 -13.06 -1.53
N MET A 109 -2.45 -12.28 -0.74
CA MET A 109 -1.88 -11.13 -0.05
C MET A 109 -0.78 -11.54 0.94
N ALA A 110 -1.00 -12.61 1.70
CA ALA A 110 -0.01 -13.15 2.62
C ALA A 110 1.25 -13.62 1.89
N ALA A 111 1.11 -14.28 0.72
CA ALA A 111 2.23 -14.72 -0.09
C ALA A 111 3.10 -13.57 -0.63
N LYS A 112 2.53 -12.37 -0.79
CA LYS A 112 3.25 -11.14 -1.16
C LYS A 112 3.86 -10.43 0.04
N TRP A 113 3.13 -10.37 1.16
CA TRP A 113 3.61 -9.74 2.39
C TRP A 113 4.79 -10.48 3.01
N TYR A 114 4.71 -11.81 3.09
CA TYR A 114 5.65 -12.61 3.86
C TYR A 114 7.12 -12.41 3.44
N PRO A 115 7.50 -12.50 2.16
CA PRO A 115 8.89 -12.27 1.76
C PRO A 115 9.39 -10.86 2.08
N ALA A 116 8.53 -9.85 1.93
CA ALA A 116 8.88 -8.46 2.24
C ALA A 116 9.07 -8.23 3.74
N LEU A 117 8.22 -8.84 4.57
CA LEU A 117 8.37 -8.83 6.03
C LEU A 117 9.67 -9.49 6.45
N VAL A 118 9.97 -10.69 5.93
CA VAL A 118 11.22 -11.42 6.23
C VAL A 118 12.45 -10.61 5.83
N ASN A 119 12.43 -9.99 4.64
CA ASN A 119 13.54 -9.13 4.19
C ASN A 119 13.72 -7.87 5.06
N ALA A 120 12.64 -7.38 5.68
CA ALA A 120 12.68 -6.18 6.50
C ALA A 120 13.05 -6.44 7.96
N LEU A 121 13.07 -7.69 8.45
CA LEU A 121 13.48 -8.01 9.83
C LEU A 121 14.99 -7.81 10.00
#